data_AF-A0A932GT21-F1
#
_entry.id   AF-A0A932GT21-F1
#
_cell.length_a   1.000
_cell.length_b   1.000
_cell.length_c   1.000
_cell.angle_alpha   90.00
_cell.angle_beta   90.00
_cell.angle_gamma   90.00
#
_symmetry.space_group_name_H-M   'P 1'
#
loop_
_entity.id
_entity.type
_entity.pdbx_description
1 polymer ?
#
loop_
_entity_poly.entity_id
_entity_poly.type
_entity_poly.pdbx_seq_one_letter_code
_entity_poly.pdbx_strand_id
1 'polypeptide(L)'
;MEETNGKTSYGMQKILYSGLLLFFVLVAMVFLPPPSPARQLTDNLGKEITPLKAALPLVFGGRIIATIPCTCSGGLWISVGPPRPMAGIVYQVGVSVLFSFYSLLPSEHILGTYVPGGVCFVGIPPYCTSIATLGTIVVAGTSLLPLSPSI
;
A
#
# COMPACT_ATOMS: atom_id res chain seq x y z
N MET A 1 4.51 70.81 42.07
CA MET A 1 3.27 70.40 42.74
C MET A 1 2.85 69.10 42.06
N GLU A 2 3.28 67.95 42.58
CA GLU A 2 2.66 67.15 43.67
C GLU A 2 1.93 65.97 43.02
N GLU A 3 2.54 64.76 43.01
CA GLU A 3 2.29 63.64 43.95
C GLU A 3 0.83 63.13 43.87
N THR A 4 0.53 61.89 43.44
CA THR A 4 0.56 60.63 44.23
C THR A 4 -0.02 59.50 43.36
N ASN A 5 0.61 58.32 43.26
CA ASN A 5 0.45 57.10 44.08
C ASN A 5 -0.79 56.22 43.75
N GLY A 6 -0.57 54.92 43.52
CA GLY A 6 -1.63 53.95 43.24
C GLY A 6 -1.13 52.59 42.71
N LYS A 7 -0.15 51.95 43.39
CA LYS A 7 0.37 50.62 43.03
C LYS A 7 0.16 49.64 44.19
N THR A 8 -1.06 49.11 44.34
CA THR A 8 -1.34 48.03 45.32
C THR A 8 -2.57 47.20 44.92
N SER A 9 -2.59 46.60 43.72
CA SER A 9 -3.61 45.58 43.41
C SER A 9 -3.20 44.62 42.28
N TYR A 10 -1.93 44.20 42.23
CA TYR A 10 -1.46 43.27 41.19
C TYR A 10 -0.59 42.11 41.74
N GLY A 11 -0.67 41.87 43.05
CA GLY A 11 0.08 40.81 43.74
C GLY A 11 -0.73 39.54 44.01
N MET A 12 -2.01 39.66 44.37
CA MET A 12 -2.81 38.50 44.82
C MET A 12 -3.31 37.60 43.68
N GLN A 13 -3.50 38.12 42.46
CA GLN A 13 -4.00 37.33 41.34
C GLN A 13 -2.97 36.29 40.82
N LYS A 14 -1.67 36.56 41.01
CA LYS A 14 -0.59 35.65 40.60
C LYS A 14 -0.45 34.45 41.54
N ILE A 15 -0.75 34.63 42.84
CA ILE A 15 -0.66 33.55 43.84
C ILE A 15 -1.76 32.52 43.60
N LEU A 16 -2.97 32.98 43.27
CA LEU A 16 -4.09 32.08 42.96
C LEU A 16 -3.82 31.22 41.72
N TYR A 17 -3.23 31.81 40.68
CA TYR A 17 -2.92 31.10 39.43
C TYR A 17 -1.79 30.07 39.61
N SER A 18 -0.78 30.40 40.41
CA SER A 18 0.32 29.49 40.73
C SER A 18 -0.15 28.27 41.53
N GLY A 19 -1.07 28.46 42.47
CA GLY A 19 -1.66 27.36 43.25
C GLY A 19 -2.52 26.44 42.40
N LEU A 20 -3.36 27.02 41.52
CA LEU A 20 -4.22 26.26 40.60
C LEU A 20 -3.40 25.42 39.61
N LEU A 21 -2.32 25.99 39.07
CA LEU A 21 -1.45 25.31 38.11
C LEU A 21 -0.68 24.16 38.77
N LEU A 22 -0.19 24.35 40.00
CA LEU A 22 0.41 23.28 40.80
C LEU A 22 -0.59 22.15 41.10
N PHE A 23 -1.84 22.48 41.41
CA PHE A 23 -2.88 21.50 41.65
C PHE A 23 -3.19 20.68 40.38
N PHE A 24 -3.29 21.33 39.22
CA PHE A 24 -3.46 20.64 37.94
C PHE A 24 -2.29 19.71 37.60
N VAL A 25 -1.04 20.13 37.88
CA VAL A 25 0.15 19.29 37.68
C VAL A 25 0.13 18.08 38.62
N LEU A 26 -0.27 18.25 39.88
CA LEU A 26 -0.37 17.14 40.83
C LEU A 26 -1.49 16.17 40.47
N VAL A 27 -2.66 16.67 40.05
CA VAL A 27 -3.76 15.81 39.56
C VAL A 27 -3.34 15.06 38.29
N ALA A 28 -2.64 15.72 37.37
CA ALA A 28 -2.11 15.06 36.17
C ALA A 28 -1.13 13.93 36.55
N MET A 29 -0.22 14.14 37.51
CA MET A 29 0.73 13.10 37.94
C MET A 29 0.05 11.90 38.63
N VAL A 30 -1.08 12.09 39.31
CA VAL A 30 -1.84 11.00 39.95
C VAL A 30 -2.67 10.20 38.93
N PHE A 31 -3.16 10.85 37.87
CA PHE A 31 -3.98 10.21 36.83
C PHE A 31 -3.21 9.73 35.61
N LEU A 32 -1.96 10.17 35.40
CA LEU A 32 -1.12 9.59 34.37
C LEU A 32 -0.52 8.27 34.88
N PRO A 33 -0.92 7.11 34.30
CA PRO A 33 -0.25 5.87 34.61
C PRO A 33 1.25 5.99 34.26
N PRO A 34 2.16 5.38 35.03
CA PRO A 34 3.57 5.38 34.68
C PRO A 34 3.75 4.78 33.27
N PRO A 35 4.70 5.29 32.45
CA PRO A 35 5.05 4.64 31.21
C PRO A 35 5.64 3.28 31.57
N SER A 36 4.80 2.24 31.49
CA SER A 36 5.21 0.87 31.71
C SER A 36 5.93 0.37 30.46
N PRO A 37 7.23 0.01 30.52
CA PRO A 37 7.93 -0.58 29.41
C PRO A 37 7.70 -2.09 29.40
N ALA A 38 6.46 -2.55 29.21
CA ALA A 38 6.13 -3.95 28.87
C ALA A 38 4.61 -4.19 28.90
N ARG A 39 3.94 -3.99 27.76
CA ARG A 39 2.78 -4.77 27.27
C ARG A 39 2.19 -4.09 26.03
N GLN A 40 2.82 -4.29 24.88
CA GLN A 40 2.22 -3.98 23.58
C GLN A 40 2.57 -5.00 22.48
N LEU A 41 3.07 -6.19 22.83
CA LEU A 41 3.47 -7.18 21.83
C LEU A 41 2.35 -8.16 21.40
N THR A 42 1.16 -8.14 22.01
CA THR A 42 0.10 -9.12 21.68
C THR A 42 -1.25 -8.56 21.26
N ASP A 43 -1.46 -7.24 21.26
CA ASP A 43 -2.69 -6.62 20.68
C ASP A 43 -2.46 -5.97 19.30
N ASN A 44 -1.20 -5.85 18.86
CA ASN A 44 -0.84 -5.29 17.55
C ASN A 44 -0.71 -6.36 16.44
N LEU A 45 -0.81 -7.65 16.77
CA LEU A 45 -0.75 -8.74 15.77
C LEU A 45 -1.97 -8.80 14.84
N GLY A 46 -2.98 -7.95 15.04
CA GLY A 46 -4.12 -7.79 14.13
C GLY A 46 -4.20 -6.43 13.41
N LYS A 47 -3.47 -5.41 13.88
CA LYS A 47 -3.65 -4.01 13.44
C LYS A 47 -2.42 -3.39 12.78
N GLU A 48 -1.25 -4.01 12.93
CA GLU A 48 0.02 -3.55 12.33
C GLU A 48 0.62 -4.56 11.33
N ILE A 49 -0.24 -5.30 10.61
CA ILE A 49 0.19 -6.16 9.48
C ILE A 49 -0.10 -5.51 8.12
N THR A 50 -0.29 -4.20 8.07
CA THR A 50 -0.73 -3.49 6.85
C THR A 50 0.38 -2.91 5.95
N PRO A 51 1.67 -2.82 6.32
CA PRO A 51 2.71 -2.55 5.32
C PRO A 51 3.40 -3.83 4.83
N LEU A 52 3.44 -4.91 5.62
CA LEU A 52 4.09 -6.16 5.21
C LEU A 52 3.26 -6.93 4.17
N LYS A 53 1.92 -6.88 4.27
CA LYS A 53 1.01 -7.43 3.25
C LYS A 53 1.04 -6.64 1.94
N ALA A 54 1.47 -5.37 1.99
CA ALA A 54 1.65 -4.53 0.80
C ALA A 54 2.98 -4.81 0.06
N ALA A 55 3.93 -5.46 0.71
CA ALA A 55 5.25 -5.78 0.14
C ALA A 55 5.43 -7.26 -0.21
N LEU A 56 4.52 -8.15 0.20
CA LEU A 56 4.61 -9.54 -0.24
C LEU A 56 4.16 -9.66 -1.69
N PRO A 57 4.93 -10.32 -2.56
CA PRO A 57 4.47 -10.70 -3.88
C PRO A 57 3.22 -11.59 -3.76
N LEU A 58 2.08 -11.10 -4.26
CA LEU A 58 0.85 -11.88 -4.33
C LEU A 58 0.96 -12.87 -5.48
N VAL A 59 0.62 -14.12 -5.23
CA VAL A 59 0.68 -15.17 -6.26
C VAL A 59 -0.57 -15.13 -7.13
N PHE A 60 -0.38 -15.31 -8.43
CA PHE A 60 -1.45 -15.47 -9.41
C PHE A 60 -1.16 -16.69 -10.29
N GLY A 61 -2.21 -17.27 -10.87
CA GLY A 61 -2.03 -18.47 -11.67
C GLY A 61 -3.28 -18.95 -12.39
N GLY A 62 -3.11 -19.37 -13.64
CA GLY A 62 -4.17 -19.94 -14.45
C GLY A 62 -3.97 -19.73 -15.93
N ARG A 63 -4.98 -20.05 -16.73
CA ARG A 63 -4.91 -19.89 -18.18
C ARG A 63 -5.06 -18.42 -18.57
N ILE A 64 -4.18 -17.90 -19.41
CA ILE A 64 -4.30 -16.55 -19.98
C ILE A 64 -5.55 -16.53 -20.88
N ILE A 65 -6.52 -15.69 -20.51
CA ILE A 65 -7.76 -15.49 -21.25
C ILE A 65 -7.58 -14.40 -22.31
N ALA A 66 -6.94 -13.29 -21.92
CA ALA A 66 -6.78 -12.13 -22.78
C ALA A 66 -5.49 -11.39 -22.47
N THR A 67 -4.92 -10.79 -23.51
CA THR A 67 -3.73 -9.95 -23.45
C THR A 67 -4.00 -8.69 -24.26
N ILE A 68 -3.89 -7.53 -23.63
CA ILE A 68 -4.10 -6.22 -24.27
C ILE A 68 -2.76 -5.47 -24.23
N PRO A 69 -2.19 -5.07 -25.36
CA PRO A 69 -0.96 -4.29 -25.37
C PRO A 69 -1.20 -2.89 -24.79
N CYS A 70 -0.33 -2.44 -23.90
CA CYS A 70 -0.34 -1.07 -23.39
C CYS A 70 0.35 -0.16 -24.41
N THR A 71 -0.36 0.25 -25.46
CA THR A 71 0.19 0.96 -26.62
C THR A 71 0.86 2.28 -26.30
N CYS A 72 0.48 2.96 -25.21
CA CYS A 72 1.03 4.26 -24.84
C CYS A 72 2.12 4.19 -23.76
N SER A 73 2.15 3.15 -22.92
CA SER A 73 3.11 3.03 -21.80
C SER A 73 4.13 1.91 -21.97
N GLY A 74 3.94 1.06 -22.99
CA GLY A 74 4.69 -0.19 -23.14
C GLY A 74 4.22 -1.25 -22.14
N GLY A 75 4.37 -2.51 -22.51
CA GLY A 75 3.96 -3.66 -21.71
C GLY A 75 2.65 -4.31 -22.16
N LEU A 76 2.14 -5.21 -21.32
CA LEU A 76 0.95 -6.03 -21.59
C LEU A 76 0.04 -6.05 -20.38
N TRP A 77 -1.24 -5.74 -20.58
CA TRP A 77 -2.30 -6.01 -19.63
C TRP A 77 -2.81 -7.43 -19.86
N ILE A 78 -2.95 -8.21 -18.79
CA ILE A 78 -3.23 -9.65 -18.87
C ILE A 78 -4.43 -9.97 -17.97
N SER A 79 -5.29 -10.84 -18.49
CA SER A 79 -6.37 -11.49 -17.74
C SER A 79 -6.13 -12.98 -17.68
N VAL A 80 -6.20 -13.51 -16.47
CA VAL A 80 -5.93 -14.91 -16.12
C VAL A 80 -7.22 -15.54 -15.61
N GLY A 81 -7.52 -16.74 -16.08
CA GLY A 81 -8.66 -17.55 -15.69
C GLY A 81 -8.38 -18.48 -14.50
N PRO A 82 -9.23 -19.50 -14.29
CA PRO A 82 -9.02 -20.52 -13.27
C PRO A 82 -7.61 -21.16 -13.36
N PRO A 83 -7.03 -21.64 -12.24
CA PRO A 83 -7.63 -21.87 -10.92
C PRO A 83 -7.62 -20.66 -9.96
N ARG A 84 -6.85 -19.61 -10.25
CA ARG A 84 -6.91 -18.33 -9.52
C ARG A 84 -7.17 -17.19 -10.49
N PRO A 85 -8.44 -16.96 -10.87
CA PRO A 85 -8.78 -15.96 -11.86
C PRO A 85 -8.42 -14.57 -11.37
N MET A 86 -7.81 -13.79 -12.25
CA MET A 86 -7.36 -12.44 -11.95
C MET A 86 -7.27 -11.62 -13.24
N ALA A 87 -7.94 -10.47 -13.26
CA ALA A 87 -7.96 -9.58 -14.42
C ALA A 87 -7.23 -8.27 -14.09
N GLY A 88 -6.35 -7.83 -14.98
CA GLY A 88 -5.67 -6.55 -14.84
C GLY A 88 -4.31 -6.60 -14.17
N ILE A 89 -3.59 -7.68 -14.40
CA ILE A 89 -2.16 -7.77 -14.06
C ILE A 89 -1.35 -7.22 -15.24
N VAL A 90 -0.41 -6.32 -14.98
CA VAL A 90 0.38 -5.65 -16.00
C VAL A 90 1.81 -6.18 -16.01
N TYR A 91 2.27 -6.58 -17.18
CA TYR A 91 3.67 -6.83 -17.48
C TYR A 91 4.32 -5.53 -17.93
N GLN A 92 5.39 -5.10 -17.25
CA GLN A 92 6.12 -3.86 -17.56
C GLN A 92 7.59 -4.17 -17.88
N VAL A 93 8.00 -3.83 -19.09
CA VAL A 93 9.37 -4.09 -19.57
C VAL A 93 10.39 -3.41 -18.65
N GLY A 94 11.37 -4.17 -18.14
CA GLY A 94 12.42 -3.67 -17.25
C GLY A 94 12.09 -3.75 -15.75
N VAL A 95 10.82 -3.93 -15.38
CA VAL A 95 10.40 -4.16 -13.98
C VAL A 95 10.02 -5.63 -13.76
N SER A 96 9.30 -6.21 -14.71
CA SER A 96 8.85 -7.60 -14.66
C SER A 96 9.90 -8.52 -15.26
N VAL A 97 10.19 -9.62 -14.56
CA VAL A 97 11.06 -10.69 -15.04
C VAL A 97 10.20 -11.81 -15.60
N LEU A 98 10.40 -12.12 -16.87
CA LEU A 98 9.85 -13.32 -17.49
C LEU A 98 10.93 -14.40 -17.53
N PHE A 99 10.61 -15.62 -17.12
CA PHE A 99 11.55 -16.73 -17.26
C PHE A 99 11.84 -17.03 -18.75
N SER A 100 13.02 -17.57 -19.03
CA SER A 100 13.49 -17.85 -20.39
C SER A 100 12.57 -18.86 -21.10
N PHE A 101 12.25 -18.59 -22.38
CA PHE A 101 11.34 -19.35 -23.29
C PHE A 101 9.82 -19.09 -23.18
N TYR A 102 9.37 -18.09 -22.45
CA TYR A 102 7.93 -17.84 -22.29
C TYR A 102 7.47 -16.63 -23.09
N SER A 103 6.38 -16.79 -23.83
CA SER A 103 5.67 -15.69 -24.46
C SER A 103 4.28 -15.62 -23.84
N LEU A 104 3.84 -14.41 -23.53
CA LEU A 104 2.54 -14.16 -22.92
C LEU A 104 1.44 -14.28 -23.98
N LEU A 105 1.19 -15.49 -24.48
CA LEU A 105 0.13 -15.74 -25.46
C LEU A 105 -1.19 -16.08 -24.76
N PRO A 106 -2.32 -15.69 -25.35
CA PRO A 106 -3.61 -16.23 -24.93
C PRO A 106 -3.60 -17.75 -25.05
N SER A 107 -4.29 -18.44 -24.13
CA SER A 107 -4.36 -19.91 -24.00
C SER A 107 -3.24 -20.60 -23.21
N GLU A 108 -2.10 -19.96 -22.94
CA GLU A 108 -1.06 -20.57 -22.10
C GLU A 108 -1.41 -20.50 -20.61
N HIS A 109 -0.92 -21.45 -19.82
CA HIS A 109 -1.02 -21.35 -18.37
C HIS A 109 0.13 -20.50 -17.85
N ILE A 110 -0.17 -19.48 -17.05
CA ILE A 110 0.80 -18.61 -16.41
C ILE A 110 0.77 -18.84 -14.91
N LEU A 111 1.94 -18.81 -14.28
CA LEU A 111 2.09 -18.74 -12.84
C LEU A 111 3.11 -17.66 -12.52
N GLY A 112 2.82 -16.86 -11.50
CA GLY A 112 3.74 -15.82 -11.12
C GLY A 112 3.35 -15.10 -9.85
N THR A 113 4.04 -14.00 -9.64
CA THR A 113 3.81 -13.09 -8.55
C THR A 113 3.66 -11.67 -9.05
N TYR A 114 2.77 -10.91 -8.42
CA TYR A 114 2.53 -9.51 -8.70
C TYR A 114 2.59 -8.69 -7.42
N VAL A 115 2.84 -7.40 -7.58
CA VAL A 115 2.73 -6.40 -6.51
C VAL A 115 1.59 -5.45 -6.88
N PRO A 116 0.71 -5.07 -5.93
CA PRO A 116 -0.39 -4.17 -6.21
C PRO A 116 0.10 -2.82 -6.77
N GLY A 117 -0.66 -2.28 -7.73
CA GLY A 117 -0.31 -1.04 -8.44
C GLY A 117 0.17 -1.26 -9.89
N GLY A 118 0.66 -0.20 -10.51
CA GLY A 118 1.01 -0.19 -11.93
C GLY A 118 -0.07 0.42 -12.81
N VAL A 119 0.34 0.85 -13.99
CA VAL A 119 -0.51 1.56 -14.94
C VAL A 119 -0.34 0.98 -16.33
N CYS A 120 -1.44 0.86 -17.05
CA CYS A 120 -1.46 0.50 -18.46
C CYS A 120 -2.25 1.57 -19.21
N PHE A 121 -1.57 2.23 -20.15
CA PHE A 121 -2.20 3.22 -21.01
C PHE A 121 -2.44 2.63 -22.40
N VAL A 122 -3.68 2.72 -22.86
CA VAL A 122 -4.10 2.30 -24.20
C VAL A 122 -4.58 3.50 -25.01
N GLY A 123 -4.57 3.36 -26.32
CA GLY A 123 -5.00 4.39 -27.26
C GLY A 123 -3.92 4.67 -28.29
N ILE A 124 -3.98 5.87 -28.84
CA ILE A 124 -3.05 6.33 -29.87
C ILE A 124 -2.48 7.65 -29.37
N PRO A 125 -1.14 7.79 -29.23
CA PRO A 125 -0.55 9.05 -28.83
C PRO A 125 -1.05 10.22 -29.71
N PRO A 126 -1.50 11.36 -29.13
CA PRO A 126 -1.44 11.74 -27.70
C PRO A 126 -2.68 11.38 -26.87
N TYR A 127 -3.71 10.73 -27.44
CA TYR A 127 -4.95 10.36 -26.76
C TYR A 127 -4.81 8.99 -26.09
N CYS A 128 -4.30 8.98 -24.86
CA CYS A 128 -4.10 7.78 -24.07
C CYS A 128 -5.03 7.75 -22.85
N THR A 129 -5.62 6.60 -22.58
CA THR A 129 -6.50 6.37 -21.41
C THR A 129 -5.96 5.24 -20.56
N SER A 130 -6.14 5.34 -19.23
CA SER A 130 -5.72 4.29 -18.30
C SER A 130 -6.80 3.21 -18.22
N ILE A 131 -6.38 1.95 -18.35
CA ILE A 131 -7.24 0.80 -18.02
C ILE A 131 -7.09 0.47 -16.53
N ALA A 132 -8.14 -0.07 -15.92
CA ALA A 132 -8.07 -0.59 -14.55
C ALA A 132 -7.04 -1.72 -14.44
N THR A 133 -6.15 -1.58 -13.45
CA THR A 133 -5.05 -2.51 -13.17
C THR A 133 -5.09 -2.89 -11.70
N LEU A 134 -4.89 -4.17 -11.42
CA LEU A 134 -4.77 -4.71 -10.06
C LEU A 134 -3.32 -4.65 -9.56
N GLY A 135 -2.36 -4.86 -10.47
CA GLY A 135 -0.99 -5.11 -10.07
C GLY A 135 0.00 -5.14 -11.22
N THR A 136 1.27 -5.07 -10.88
CA THR A 136 2.40 -5.25 -11.80
C THR A 136 3.06 -6.58 -11.52
N ILE A 137 3.30 -7.35 -12.56
CA ILE A 137 3.99 -8.64 -12.49
C ILE A 137 5.44 -8.39 -12.08
N VAL A 138 5.91 -9.11 -11.06
CA VAL A 138 7.33 -9.09 -10.66
C VAL A 138 8.07 -10.23 -11.33
N VAL A 139 7.49 -11.43 -11.27
CA VAL A 139 8.04 -12.64 -11.87
C VAL A 139 6.89 -13.45 -12.43
N ALA A 140 7.02 -13.93 -13.67
CA ALA A 140 6.08 -14.88 -14.24
C ALA A 140 6.79 -15.91 -15.14
N GLY A 141 6.25 -17.13 -15.14
CA GLY A 141 6.57 -18.18 -16.10
C GLY A 141 5.28 -18.73 -16.70
N THR A 142 5.32 -19.16 -17.96
CA THR A 142 4.23 -19.93 -18.53
C THR A 142 4.57 -21.42 -18.50
N SER A 143 3.58 -22.29 -18.35
CA SER A 143 3.72 -23.69 -18.70
C SER A 143 3.12 -23.85 -20.09
N LEU A 144 4.00 -24.06 -21.08
CA LEU A 144 3.57 -24.64 -22.34
C LEU A 144 2.95 -25.99 -22.00
N LEU A 145 1.63 -26.11 -22.14
CA LEU A 145 0.98 -27.39 -22.30
C LEU A 145 1.13 -27.75 -23.78
N PRO A 146 2.05 -28.64 -24.18
CA PRO A 146 1.98 -29.26 -25.49
C PRO A 146 0.82 -30.26 -25.46
N LEU A 147 -0.42 -29.78 -25.39
CA LEU A 147 -1.57 -30.59 -25.79
C LEU A 147 -1.84 -30.27 -27.26
N SER A 148 -0.97 -30.80 -28.12
CA SER A 148 -1.40 -31.23 -29.44
C SER A 148 -2.28 -32.47 -29.22
N PRO A 149 -3.60 -32.43 -29.47
CA PRO A 149 -4.26 -33.64 -29.87
C PRO A 149 -3.74 -33.93 -31.28
N SER A 150 -2.77 -34.83 -31.37
CA SER A 150 -2.56 -35.57 -32.62
C SER A 150 -3.80 -36.45 -32.80
N ILE A 151 -4.77 -35.97 -33.58
CA ILE A 151 -5.85 -36.76 -34.18
C ILE A 151 -5.84 -36.46 -35.67
#